data_AF-A0AAW5HVB0-F1
#
_entry.id   AF-A0AAW5HVB0-F1
#
_cell.length_a   1.000
_cell.length_b   1.000
_cell.length_c   1.000
_cell.angle_alpha   90.00
_cell.angle_beta   90.00
_cell.angle_gamma   90.00
#
_symmetry.space_group_name_H-M   'P 1'
#
loop_
_entity.id
_entity.type
_entity.pdbx_description
1 polymer ?
#
loop_
_entity_poly.entity_id
_entity_poly.type
_entity_poly.pdbx_seq_one_letter_code
_entity_poly.pdbx_strand_id
1 'polypeptide(L)'
;MKRACCALLAVTALGACGTPTNDAPPTITVTSTTTHPNAQPPAPADEPMGEVGVDKLLSAIADEVANQFGGTVAVAAGDVGSSDDPAMPAWSTIKVPLAVAAYRVAPDTAQLAAPAAITASDNDAALQLWNVLPPGAGDTVLAEGGVPKTINTERIRPEFSTFGQTMLTAAEESTFMSHLSCLSGVGPVLELMGQIVAGQNYGLGQLPNARFKGGWGPSVSGGYEVRQMGLVSNSAGQDVALALVVVPADGSYQTGQAMANAVAEQLRSQLDQLPVAAC
;
A
#
# COMPACT_ATOMS: atom_id res chain seq x y z
N MET A 1 -16.41 -52.68 21.70
CA MET A 1 -17.39 -52.45 22.79
C MET A 1 -16.64 -52.25 24.10
N LYS A 2 -17.19 -51.48 25.06
CA LYS A 2 -16.84 -51.40 26.52
C LYS A 2 -15.33 -51.22 26.86
N ARG A 3 -14.85 -50.05 27.33
CA ARG A 3 -15.05 -49.37 28.65
C ARG A 3 -14.55 -50.13 29.89
N ALA A 4 -13.63 -49.48 30.62
CA ALA A 4 -13.29 -49.61 32.05
C ALA A 4 -12.92 -48.17 32.52
N CYS A 5 -13.14 -47.62 33.74
CA CYS A 5 -13.27 -48.13 35.13
C CYS A 5 -11.93 -48.66 35.70
N CYS A 6 -11.41 -48.25 36.87
CA CYS A 6 -11.79 -47.30 37.94
C CYS A 6 -10.50 -46.65 38.53
N ALA A 7 -10.47 -45.45 39.14
CA ALA A 7 -10.80 -45.10 40.55
C ALA A 7 -10.07 -45.97 41.62
N LEU A 8 -9.50 -45.46 42.74
CA LEU A 8 -9.47 -44.12 43.38
C LEU A 8 -8.30 -44.01 44.43
N LEU A 9 -8.37 -43.03 45.35
CA LEU A 9 -7.60 -42.77 46.61
C LEU A 9 -6.32 -41.90 46.54
N ALA A 10 -5.96 -41.04 47.52
CA ALA A 10 -6.64 -39.97 48.32
C ALA A 10 -5.89 -39.69 49.67
N VAL A 11 -6.34 -38.68 50.46
CA VAL A 11 -6.06 -38.38 51.91
C VAL A 11 -4.66 -37.76 52.20
N THR A 12 -4.39 -36.74 53.05
CA THR A 12 -5.05 -35.60 53.81
C THR A 12 -3.90 -34.66 54.31
N ALA A 13 -3.98 -33.48 54.96
CA ALA A 13 -4.90 -32.35 55.30
C ALA A 13 -3.96 -31.17 55.80
N LEU A 14 -4.26 -30.06 56.51
CA LEU A 14 -5.42 -29.41 57.17
C LEU A 14 -5.57 -27.96 56.59
N GLY A 15 -5.82 -26.81 57.25
CA GLY A 15 -6.04 -26.31 58.64
C GLY A 15 -5.44 -24.88 58.79
N ALA A 16 -6.07 -23.83 59.34
CA ALA A 16 -7.38 -23.63 59.98
C ALA A 16 -7.87 -22.14 59.83
N CYS A 17 -9.00 -21.74 60.46
CA CYS A 17 -9.74 -20.48 60.21
C CYS A 17 -9.65 -19.39 61.31
N GLY A 18 -10.08 -18.15 61.02
CA GLY A 18 -10.37 -17.11 62.05
C GLY A 18 -10.90 -15.75 61.51
N THR A 19 -11.89 -15.16 62.20
CA THR A 19 -12.56 -13.84 61.98
C THR A 19 -13.29 -13.40 63.28
N PRO A 20 -13.84 -12.16 63.43
CA PRO A 20 -13.38 -10.81 63.05
C PRO A 20 -13.47 -9.76 64.21
N THR A 21 -13.40 -8.45 63.88
CA THR A 21 -13.88 -7.23 64.62
C THR A 21 -13.35 -6.83 66.01
N ASN A 22 -12.87 -5.57 66.13
CA ASN A 22 -13.38 -4.56 67.09
C ASN A 22 -12.83 -3.13 66.84
N ASP A 23 -13.40 -2.13 67.54
CA ASP A 23 -13.39 -0.68 67.24
C ASP A 23 -12.07 0.12 67.42
N ALA A 24 -12.10 1.38 66.97
CA ALA A 24 -10.99 2.35 66.97
C ALA A 24 -11.27 3.64 67.80
N PRO A 25 -10.22 4.38 68.22
CA PRO A 25 -10.28 5.79 68.63
C PRO A 25 -9.41 6.71 67.69
N PRO A 26 -9.40 8.04 67.87
CA PRO A 26 -9.78 8.98 66.79
C PRO A 26 -8.64 9.59 65.96
N THR A 27 -9.00 10.03 64.75
CA THR A 27 -8.15 10.81 63.83
C THR A 27 -7.99 12.27 64.28
N ILE A 28 -6.76 12.80 64.22
CA ILE A 28 -6.48 14.24 64.25
C ILE A 28 -5.95 14.68 62.88
N THR A 29 -6.61 15.63 62.24
CA THR A 29 -6.22 16.17 60.92
C THR A 29 -5.11 17.19 61.05
N VAL A 30 -4.00 16.99 60.33
CA VAL A 30 -2.91 17.98 60.19
C VAL A 30 -2.82 18.41 58.73
N THR A 31 -3.41 19.57 58.40
CA THR A 31 -3.34 20.16 57.06
C THR A 31 -1.97 20.77 56.82
N SER A 32 -1.17 20.15 55.95
CA SER A 32 0.12 20.69 55.50
C SER A 32 -0.03 21.34 54.12
N THR A 33 -0.10 22.67 54.08
CA THR A 33 -0.24 23.44 52.84
C THR A 33 1.11 23.58 52.13
N THR A 34 1.32 22.83 51.05
CA THR A 34 2.49 22.98 50.16
C THR A 34 2.13 23.85 48.95
N THR A 35 2.67 25.07 48.89
CA THR A 35 2.52 25.97 47.74
C THR A 35 3.44 25.52 46.61
N HIS A 36 2.88 24.84 45.61
CA HIS A 36 3.60 24.57 44.37
C HIS A 36 3.76 25.86 43.54
N PRO A 37 4.94 26.12 42.96
CA PRO A 37 5.15 27.25 42.08
C PRO A 37 4.33 27.11 40.79
N ASN A 38 3.99 28.25 40.19
CA ASN A 38 3.10 28.34 39.03
C ASN A 38 3.62 27.48 37.86
N ALA A 39 2.91 26.41 37.53
CA ALA A 39 3.24 25.59 36.36
C ALA A 39 2.90 26.39 35.09
N GLN A 40 3.93 26.76 34.33
CA GLN A 40 3.74 27.31 32.99
C GLN A 40 2.97 26.27 32.16
N PRO A 41 1.96 26.68 31.35
CA PRO A 41 1.31 25.76 30.44
C PRO A 41 2.35 25.04 29.57
N PRO A 42 2.16 23.74 29.25
CA PRO A 42 3.00 23.13 28.24
C PRO A 42 2.91 23.97 26.97
N ALA A 43 4.04 24.17 26.29
CA ALA A 43 4.00 24.65 24.92
C ALA A 43 3.10 23.72 24.10
N PRO A 44 2.39 24.22 23.08
CA PRO A 44 1.74 23.34 22.12
C PRO A 44 2.76 22.30 21.66
N ALA A 45 2.40 21.02 21.72
CA ALA A 45 3.09 20.06 20.89
C ALA A 45 2.82 20.49 19.44
N ASP A 46 3.84 20.49 18.59
CA ASP A 46 3.61 20.61 17.15
C ASP A 46 2.75 19.41 16.75
N GLU A 47 1.47 19.65 16.43
CA GLU A 47 0.62 18.62 15.86
C GLU A 47 1.25 18.18 14.53
N PRO A 48 1.33 16.87 14.25
CA PRO A 48 1.92 16.41 13.00
C PRO A 48 1.11 16.99 11.84
N MET A 49 1.79 17.64 10.89
CA MET A 49 1.20 18.15 9.64
C MET A 49 0.87 17.00 8.65
N GLY A 50 0.31 15.90 9.15
CA GLY A 50 -0.16 14.75 8.38
C GLY A 50 -1.67 14.78 8.18
N GLU A 51 -2.15 14.01 7.21
CA GLU A 51 -3.55 13.67 6.90
C GLU A 51 -4.50 14.83 6.52
N VAL A 52 -4.56 15.93 7.30
CA VAL A 52 -5.64 16.93 7.26
C VAL A 52 -5.59 17.83 6.02
N GLY A 53 -6.12 17.33 4.90
CA GLY A 53 -6.24 18.07 3.64
C GLY A 53 -5.71 17.31 2.42
N VAL A 54 -4.81 16.35 2.61
CA VAL A 54 -4.30 15.50 1.50
C VAL A 54 -5.44 14.64 0.94
N ASP A 55 -6.28 14.09 1.83
CA ASP A 55 -7.53 13.38 1.49
C ASP A 55 -8.42 14.19 0.53
N LYS A 56 -8.62 15.47 0.84
CA LYS A 56 -9.48 16.40 0.09
C LYS A 56 -8.82 16.85 -1.20
N LEU A 57 -7.50 17.04 -1.21
CA LEU A 57 -6.74 17.41 -2.39
C LEU A 57 -6.78 16.28 -3.44
N LEU A 58 -6.50 15.05 -3.03
CA LEU A 58 -6.55 13.88 -3.91
C LEU A 58 -7.97 13.61 -4.40
N SER A 59 -8.98 13.78 -3.54
CA SER A 59 -10.39 13.68 -3.93
C SER A 59 -10.81 14.78 -4.93
N ALA A 60 -10.36 16.03 -4.75
CA ALA A 60 -10.65 17.11 -5.68
C ALA A 60 -10.00 16.90 -7.06
N ILE A 61 -8.77 16.36 -7.09
CA ILE A 61 -8.10 15.96 -8.34
C ILE A 61 -8.87 14.83 -9.05
N ALA A 62 -9.33 13.84 -8.27
CA ALA A 62 -10.13 12.75 -8.79
C ALA A 62 -11.47 13.26 -9.36
N ASP A 63 -12.19 14.10 -8.61
CA ASP A 63 -13.46 14.70 -9.01
C ASP A 63 -13.31 15.56 -10.27
N GLU A 64 -12.29 16.43 -10.38
CA GLU A 64 -12.15 17.30 -11.55
C GLU A 64 -11.88 16.49 -12.84
N VAL A 65 -10.99 15.49 -12.78
CA VAL A 65 -10.71 14.62 -13.92
C VAL A 65 -11.92 13.73 -14.26
N ALA A 66 -12.63 13.20 -13.26
CA ALA A 66 -13.87 12.44 -13.47
C ALA A 66 -14.97 13.29 -14.12
N ASN A 67 -15.11 14.56 -13.73
CA ASN A 67 -16.04 15.51 -14.36
C ASN A 67 -15.60 15.94 -15.77
N GLN A 68 -14.30 16.03 -16.04
CA GLN A 68 -13.77 16.42 -17.35
C GLN A 68 -13.97 15.33 -18.42
N PHE A 69 -13.72 14.06 -18.09
CA PHE A 69 -13.72 12.94 -19.04
C PHE A 69 -14.94 12.02 -18.94
N GLY A 70 -15.60 12.00 -17.78
CA GLY A 70 -16.62 11.01 -17.44
C GLY A 70 -16.01 9.66 -17.06
N GLY A 71 -16.53 9.05 -16.01
CA GLY A 71 -16.05 7.76 -15.49
C GLY A 71 -15.76 7.85 -13.99
N THR A 72 -14.80 7.05 -13.51
CA THR A 72 -14.28 7.17 -12.14
C THR A 72 -12.76 7.33 -12.13
N VAL A 73 -12.27 7.94 -11.06
CA VAL A 73 -10.84 8.19 -10.80
C VAL A 73 -10.59 7.92 -9.31
N ALA A 74 -9.50 7.24 -9.00
CA ALA A 74 -8.92 7.17 -7.67
C ALA A 74 -7.46 7.62 -7.72
N VAL A 75 -6.99 8.33 -6.71
CA VAL A 75 -5.62 8.87 -6.61
C VAL A 75 -5.13 8.74 -5.17
N ALA A 76 -3.88 8.33 -4.98
CA ALA A 76 -3.30 8.13 -3.64
C ALA A 76 -1.84 8.60 -3.54
N ALA A 77 -1.45 9.14 -2.38
CA ALA A 77 -0.10 9.63 -2.10
C ALA A 77 0.37 9.25 -0.69
N GLY A 78 1.54 8.60 -0.59
CA GLY A 78 2.18 8.16 0.67
C GLY A 78 1.53 6.93 1.32
N ASP A 79 0.21 7.00 1.52
CA ASP A 79 -0.71 5.99 2.05
C ASP A 79 -2.18 6.50 1.99
N VAL A 80 -2.38 7.82 2.07
CA VAL A 80 -3.68 8.50 1.90
C VAL A 80 -4.23 8.35 0.48
N GLY A 81 -5.49 7.97 0.35
CA GLY A 81 -6.24 7.92 -0.92
C GLY A 81 -7.34 8.97 -1.05
N SER A 82 -7.92 9.06 -2.25
CA SER A 82 -9.18 9.75 -2.55
C SER A 82 -10.37 9.07 -1.87
N SER A 83 -11.49 9.79 -1.73
CA SER A 83 -12.70 9.30 -1.02
C SER A 83 -13.39 8.10 -1.69
N ASP A 84 -13.25 7.95 -3.00
CA ASP A 84 -13.52 6.70 -3.70
C ASP A 84 -12.18 6.08 -4.10
N ASP A 85 -11.95 4.83 -3.68
CA ASP A 85 -10.75 4.04 -3.96
C ASP A 85 -11.09 2.53 -3.94
N PRO A 86 -11.84 2.03 -4.95
CA PRO A 86 -12.24 0.64 -4.99
C PRO A 86 -11.05 -0.28 -5.25
N ALA A 87 -11.03 -1.44 -4.59
CA ALA A 87 -10.07 -2.49 -4.92
C ALA A 87 -10.37 -3.02 -6.34
N MET A 88 -9.41 -2.85 -7.24
CA MET A 88 -9.47 -3.26 -8.66
C MET A 88 -8.31 -4.21 -8.99
N PRO A 89 -8.32 -4.95 -10.12
CA PRO A 89 -7.20 -5.80 -10.50
C PRO A 89 -5.89 -5.01 -10.68
N ALA A 90 -4.77 -5.53 -10.22
CA ALA A 90 -3.45 -4.90 -10.33
C ALA A 90 -2.88 -4.93 -11.77
N TRP A 91 -3.36 -5.83 -12.63
CA TRP A 91 -2.90 -6.06 -14.01
C TRP A 91 -1.39 -6.28 -14.14
N SER A 92 -0.63 -5.20 -14.36
CA SER A 92 0.82 -5.22 -14.57
C SER A 92 1.62 -4.37 -13.57
N THR A 93 0.98 -3.68 -12.61
CA THR A 93 1.69 -3.04 -11.49
C THR A 93 2.30 -4.08 -10.56
N ILE A 94 1.56 -5.17 -10.31
CA ILE A 94 1.98 -6.37 -9.55
C ILE A 94 3.31 -6.99 -10.05
N LYS A 95 3.76 -6.68 -11.26
CA LYS A 95 5.06 -7.11 -11.78
C LYS A 95 6.23 -6.54 -10.96
N VAL A 96 6.05 -5.41 -10.25
CA VAL A 96 7.07 -4.83 -9.36
C VAL A 96 7.38 -5.76 -8.17
N PRO A 97 6.42 -6.12 -7.27
CA PRO A 97 6.71 -7.06 -6.18
C PRO A 97 7.14 -8.45 -6.68
N LEU A 98 6.65 -8.91 -7.84
CA LEU A 98 7.13 -10.16 -8.45
C LEU A 98 8.61 -10.07 -8.91
N ALA A 99 9.03 -8.95 -9.49
CA ALA A 99 10.43 -8.74 -9.88
C ALA A 99 11.35 -8.62 -8.65
N VAL A 100 10.94 -7.91 -7.60
CA VAL A 100 11.68 -7.82 -6.32
C VAL A 100 11.80 -9.20 -5.68
N ALA A 101 10.72 -10.00 -5.65
CA ALA A 101 10.77 -11.38 -5.18
C ALA A 101 11.73 -12.24 -6.02
N ALA A 102 11.68 -12.13 -7.35
CA ALA A 102 12.55 -12.87 -8.27
C ALA A 102 14.04 -12.51 -8.06
N TYR A 103 14.39 -11.23 -7.88
CA TYR A 103 15.77 -10.82 -7.59
C TYR A 103 16.32 -11.39 -6.28
N ARG A 104 15.46 -11.74 -5.31
CA ARG A 104 15.84 -12.40 -4.05
C ARG A 104 16.04 -13.91 -4.18
N VAL A 105 15.21 -14.59 -4.98
CA VAL A 105 15.17 -16.08 -5.01
C VAL A 105 15.83 -16.70 -6.25
N ALA A 106 15.88 -15.98 -7.36
CA ALA A 106 16.36 -16.45 -8.66
C ALA A 106 16.99 -15.28 -9.46
N PRO A 107 18.09 -14.67 -8.98
CA PRO A 107 18.65 -13.44 -9.53
C PRO A 107 19.02 -13.55 -11.02
N ASP A 108 19.52 -14.70 -11.48
CA ASP A 108 19.88 -14.92 -12.89
C ASP A 108 18.63 -14.85 -13.80
N THR A 109 17.50 -15.43 -13.36
CA THR A 109 16.21 -15.30 -14.07
C THR A 109 15.69 -13.88 -14.01
N ALA A 110 15.85 -13.20 -12.87
CA ALA A 110 15.41 -11.81 -12.71
C ALA A 110 16.18 -10.85 -13.63
N GLN A 111 17.50 -11.00 -13.76
CA GLN A 111 18.33 -10.21 -14.68
C GLN A 111 17.90 -10.38 -16.15
N LEU A 112 17.45 -11.58 -16.55
CA LEU A 112 17.00 -11.86 -17.91
C LEU A 112 15.56 -11.37 -18.18
N ALA A 113 14.63 -11.57 -17.24
CA ALA A 113 13.20 -11.35 -17.47
C ALA A 113 12.65 -10.02 -16.93
N ALA A 114 13.21 -9.47 -15.84
CA ALA A 114 12.73 -8.21 -15.27
C ALA A 114 12.82 -7.01 -16.22
N PRO A 115 13.86 -6.85 -17.08
CA PRO A 115 13.92 -5.73 -18.00
C PRO A 115 12.68 -5.63 -18.91
N ALA A 116 12.26 -6.73 -19.54
CA ALA A 116 11.07 -6.75 -20.41
C ALA A 116 9.77 -6.66 -19.59
N ALA A 117 9.67 -7.35 -18.46
CA ALA A 117 8.47 -7.37 -17.61
C ALA A 117 8.16 -6.01 -16.97
N ILE A 118 9.18 -5.21 -16.64
CA ILE A 118 9.03 -3.88 -16.06
C ILE A 118 8.92 -2.81 -17.16
N THR A 119 9.95 -2.64 -18.01
CA THR A 119 10.05 -1.49 -18.95
C THR A 119 8.99 -1.50 -20.05
N ALA A 120 8.72 -2.68 -20.61
CA ALA A 120 7.79 -2.87 -21.73
C ALA A 120 6.48 -3.55 -21.31
N SER A 121 6.33 -3.89 -20.02
CA SER A 121 5.19 -4.64 -19.49
C SER A 121 4.96 -6.00 -20.17
N ASP A 122 6.03 -6.68 -20.60
CA ASP A 122 5.95 -8.00 -21.23
C ASP A 122 5.27 -9.03 -20.30
N ASN A 123 4.44 -9.92 -20.85
CA ASN A 123 3.66 -10.90 -20.09
C ASN A 123 4.35 -12.27 -19.98
N ASP A 124 5.12 -12.69 -20.98
CA ASP A 124 5.84 -13.96 -20.96
C ASP A 124 7.07 -13.86 -20.06
N ALA A 125 7.74 -12.70 -20.06
CA ALA A 125 8.79 -12.38 -19.10
C ALA A 125 8.24 -12.27 -17.66
N ALA A 126 7.05 -11.66 -17.47
CA ALA A 126 6.40 -11.65 -16.16
C ALA A 126 6.01 -13.06 -15.68
N LEU A 127 5.61 -13.95 -16.60
CA LEU A 127 5.34 -15.35 -16.30
C LEU A 127 6.63 -16.13 -15.97
N GLN A 128 7.77 -15.81 -16.60
CA GLN A 128 9.08 -16.36 -16.22
C GLN A 128 9.47 -15.94 -14.79
N LEU A 129 9.28 -14.66 -14.42
CA LEU A 129 9.49 -14.20 -13.04
C LEU A 129 8.59 -14.95 -12.05
N TRP A 130 7.30 -15.08 -12.36
CA TRP A 130 6.32 -15.78 -11.52
C TRP A 130 6.67 -17.25 -11.31
N ASN A 131 7.02 -17.97 -12.38
CA ASN A 131 7.23 -19.43 -12.35
C ASN A 131 8.47 -19.87 -11.55
N VAL A 132 9.39 -18.97 -11.19
CA VAL A 132 10.54 -19.28 -10.33
C VAL A 132 10.33 -18.92 -8.86
N LEU A 133 9.19 -18.34 -8.49
CA LEU A 133 8.89 -17.98 -7.11
C LEU A 133 8.41 -19.20 -6.30
N PRO A 134 8.90 -19.40 -5.06
CA PRO A 134 8.21 -20.26 -4.11
C PRO A 134 6.87 -19.61 -3.69
N PRO A 135 5.86 -20.41 -3.29
CA PRO A 135 4.56 -19.89 -2.86
C PRO A 135 4.69 -18.84 -1.74
N GLY A 136 3.98 -17.72 -1.89
CA GLY A 136 4.00 -16.61 -0.92
C GLY A 136 5.21 -15.66 -1.02
N ALA A 137 6.16 -15.86 -1.95
CA ALA A 137 7.29 -14.94 -2.09
C ALA A 137 6.86 -13.51 -2.50
N GLY A 138 5.87 -13.39 -3.39
CA GLY A 138 5.30 -12.09 -3.75
C GLY A 138 4.47 -11.46 -2.62
N ASP A 139 3.65 -12.27 -1.93
CA ASP A 139 2.92 -11.88 -0.72
C ASP A 139 3.87 -11.30 0.34
N THR A 140 5.04 -11.91 0.53
CA THR A 140 6.07 -11.46 1.47
C THR A 140 6.59 -10.07 1.09
N VAL A 141 6.87 -9.82 -0.19
CA VAL A 141 7.32 -8.50 -0.67
C VAL A 141 6.23 -7.45 -0.53
N LEU A 142 4.97 -7.78 -0.83
CA LEU A 142 3.84 -6.88 -0.60
C LEU A 142 3.70 -6.53 0.90
N ALA A 143 3.79 -7.53 1.78
CA ALA A 143 3.66 -7.35 3.23
C ALA A 143 4.82 -6.53 3.83
N GLU A 144 6.05 -6.71 3.35
CA GLU A 144 7.18 -5.84 3.71
C GLU A 144 6.97 -4.38 3.26
N GLY A 145 6.29 -4.17 2.13
CA GLY A 145 5.85 -2.85 1.66
C GLY A 145 4.58 -2.32 2.34
N GLY A 146 4.15 -2.89 3.46
CA GLY A 146 2.96 -2.44 4.20
C GLY A 146 1.61 -2.95 3.67
N VAL A 147 1.61 -3.81 2.65
CA VAL A 147 0.39 -4.34 2.00
C VAL A 147 0.27 -5.85 2.23
N PRO A 148 -0.26 -6.33 3.37
CA PRO A 148 -0.35 -7.76 3.69
C PRO A 148 -1.48 -8.45 2.90
N LYS A 149 -1.31 -8.56 1.58
CA LYS A 149 -2.21 -9.22 0.62
C LYS A 149 -1.58 -10.48 0.04
N THR A 150 -2.40 -11.50 -0.20
CA THR A 150 -1.98 -12.66 -1.01
C THR A 150 -2.14 -12.38 -2.49
N ILE A 151 -1.11 -12.68 -3.29
CA ILE A 151 -1.17 -12.56 -4.75
C ILE A 151 -2.09 -13.65 -5.30
N ASN A 152 -3.02 -13.27 -6.17
CA ASN A 152 -4.02 -14.20 -6.66
C ASN A 152 -3.41 -15.34 -7.49
N THR A 153 -3.67 -16.58 -7.06
CA THR A 153 -3.33 -17.81 -7.77
C THR A 153 -4.52 -18.44 -8.50
N GLU A 154 -5.75 -17.92 -8.30
CA GLU A 154 -6.95 -18.48 -8.92
C GLU A 154 -7.11 -18.02 -10.37
N ARG A 155 -7.57 -18.94 -11.23
CA ARG A 155 -7.81 -18.68 -12.65
C ARG A 155 -9.21 -18.09 -12.87
N ILE A 156 -9.48 -16.94 -12.25
CA ILE A 156 -10.78 -16.25 -12.26
C ILE A 156 -11.21 -15.93 -13.70
N ARG A 157 -10.33 -15.26 -14.47
CA ARG A 157 -10.46 -15.05 -15.91
C ARG A 157 -9.39 -15.86 -16.66
N PRO A 158 -9.76 -16.94 -17.37
CA PRO A 158 -8.80 -17.85 -18.02
C PRO A 158 -7.87 -17.24 -19.07
N GLU A 159 -8.22 -16.07 -19.59
CA GLU A 159 -7.52 -15.31 -20.62
C GLU A 159 -6.46 -14.33 -20.07
N PHE A 160 -6.36 -14.15 -18.74
CA PHE A 160 -5.39 -13.28 -18.08
C PHE A 160 -4.53 -14.03 -17.05
N SER A 161 -3.36 -13.47 -16.72
CA SER A 161 -2.50 -13.95 -15.62
C SER A 161 -3.26 -13.98 -14.29
N THR A 162 -3.05 -15.00 -13.45
CA THR A 162 -3.67 -15.05 -12.11
C THR A 162 -3.19 -13.89 -11.24
N PHE A 163 -1.87 -13.64 -11.20
CA PHE A 163 -1.26 -12.60 -10.37
C PHE A 163 -1.76 -11.18 -10.72
N GLY A 164 -2.01 -10.89 -12.00
CA GLY A 164 -2.62 -9.62 -12.45
C GLY A 164 -4.07 -9.42 -12.00
N GLN A 165 -4.73 -10.46 -11.48
CA GLN A 165 -6.08 -10.42 -10.91
C GLN A 165 -6.07 -10.33 -9.38
N THR A 166 -4.92 -9.97 -8.78
CA THR A 166 -4.84 -9.54 -7.38
C THR A 166 -5.57 -8.21 -7.22
N MET A 167 -6.49 -8.12 -6.27
CA MET A 167 -7.32 -6.94 -6.05
C MET A 167 -6.62 -5.97 -5.08
N LEU A 168 -6.22 -4.80 -5.60
CA LEU A 168 -5.53 -3.73 -4.86
C LEU A 168 -6.23 -2.38 -5.09
N THR A 169 -6.32 -1.56 -4.05
CA THR A 169 -6.73 -0.14 -4.18
C THR A 169 -5.55 0.74 -4.63
N ALA A 170 -5.78 2.02 -4.95
CA ALA A 170 -4.72 2.99 -5.21
C ALA A 170 -3.95 3.31 -3.91
N ALA A 171 -4.62 3.49 -2.77
CA ALA A 171 -3.99 3.68 -1.47
C ALA A 171 -3.02 2.53 -1.14
N GLU A 172 -3.44 1.28 -1.35
CA GLU A 172 -2.58 0.12 -1.14
C GLU A 172 -1.34 0.14 -2.06
N GLU A 173 -1.50 0.47 -3.35
CA GLU A 173 -0.34 0.62 -4.25
C GLU A 173 0.57 1.79 -3.86
N SER A 174 0.03 2.90 -3.37
CA SER A 174 0.82 4.05 -2.91
C SER A 174 1.60 3.73 -1.63
N THR A 175 0.99 3.03 -0.66
CA THR A 175 1.66 2.49 0.53
C THR A 175 2.81 1.55 0.15
N PHE A 176 2.59 0.64 -0.81
CA PHE A 176 3.65 -0.25 -1.31
C PHE A 176 4.81 0.54 -1.93
N MET A 177 4.51 1.56 -2.73
CA MET A 177 5.53 2.43 -3.32
C MET A 177 6.28 3.25 -2.27
N SER A 178 5.59 3.74 -1.23
CA SER A 178 6.15 4.54 -0.12
C SER A 178 7.22 3.81 0.69
N HIS A 179 7.14 2.48 0.74
CA HIS A 179 8.12 1.63 1.42
C HIS A 179 9.13 0.96 0.47
N LEU A 180 8.96 1.12 -0.85
CA LEU A 180 9.65 0.31 -1.86
C LEU A 180 11.18 0.41 -1.75
N SER A 181 11.73 1.61 -1.54
CA SER A 181 13.17 1.83 -1.51
C SER A 181 13.89 1.14 -0.33
N CYS A 182 13.18 0.79 0.74
CA CYS A 182 13.72 0.02 1.86
C CYS A 182 13.81 -1.49 1.57
N LEU A 183 13.14 -1.99 0.52
CA LEU A 183 13.00 -3.43 0.30
C LEU A 183 14.31 -4.07 -0.18
N SER A 184 14.69 -5.20 0.42
CA SER A 184 15.85 -5.97 -0.03
C SER A 184 15.72 -6.38 -1.49
N GLY A 185 16.80 -6.28 -2.27
CA GLY A 185 16.83 -6.64 -3.70
C GLY A 185 16.15 -5.65 -4.65
N VAL A 186 15.68 -4.49 -4.17
CA VAL A 186 14.85 -3.57 -4.97
C VAL A 186 15.60 -2.75 -6.02
N GLY A 187 16.89 -2.45 -5.82
CA GLY A 187 17.66 -1.50 -6.63
C GLY A 187 17.51 -1.67 -8.16
N PRO A 188 17.74 -2.88 -8.72
CA PRO A 188 17.55 -3.14 -10.15
C PRO A 188 16.11 -2.96 -10.64
N VAL A 189 15.10 -3.13 -9.77
CA VAL A 189 13.68 -2.92 -10.13
C VAL A 189 13.37 -1.43 -10.18
N LEU A 190 13.84 -0.63 -9.22
CA LEU A 190 13.71 0.83 -9.24
C LEU A 190 14.43 1.45 -10.44
N GLU A 191 15.60 0.93 -10.83
CA GLU A 191 16.30 1.36 -12.05
C GLU A 191 15.44 1.11 -13.30
N LEU A 192 14.90 -0.11 -13.46
CA LEU A 192 14.04 -0.47 -14.59
C LEU A 192 12.71 0.30 -14.61
N MET A 193 12.17 0.66 -13.45
CA MET A 193 10.97 1.51 -13.33
C MET A 193 11.22 2.95 -13.81
N GLY A 194 12.47 3.41 -13.87
CA GLY A 194 12.86 4.67 -14.53
C GLY A 194 13.14 4.54 -16.03
N GLN A 195 12.97 3.35 -16.62
CA GLN A 195 13.29 3.03 -18.02
C GLN A 195 12.05 2.58 -18.83
N ILE A 196 10.85 3.02 -18.45
CA ILE A 196 9.60 2.66 -19.14
C ILE A 196 9.62 3.09 -20.61
N VAL A 197 9.22 2.18 -21.51
CA VAL A 197 9.23 2.43 -22.96
C VAL A 197 8.31 3.59 -23.34
N ALA A 198 8.70 4.41 -24.32
CA ALA A 198 8.00 5.65 -24.67
C ALA A 198 6.49 5.49 -24.93
N GLY A 199 6.06 4.36 -25.52
CA GLY A 199 4.64 4.06 -25.74
C GLY A 199 3.81 3.74 -24.48
N GLN A 200 4.45 3.63 -23.31
CA GLN A 200 3.82 3.46 -22.00
C GLN A 200 4.17 4.61 -21.03
N ASN A 201 4.97 5.60 -21.46
CA ASN A 201 5.42 6.71 -20.64
C ASN A 201 4.39 7.87 -20.60
N TYR A 202 3.18 7.53 -20.17
CA TYR A 202 2.06 8.46 -19.93
C TYR A 202 1.74 8.55 -18.43
N GLY A 203 0.87 9.47 -18.03
CA GLY A 203 0.47 9.67 -16.63
C GLY A 203 1.66 10.00 -15.74
N LEU A 204 1.90 9.20 -14.69
CA LEU A 204 3.02 9.37 -13.77
C LEU A 204 4.39 9.45 -14.47
N GLY A 205 4.55 8.84 -15.66
CA GLY A 205 5.76 8.98 -16.49
C GLY A 205 6.03 10.40 -17.03
N GLN A 206 5.13 11.35 -16.79
CA GLN A 206 5.27 12.78 -17.11
C GLN A 206 5.66 13.65 -15.89
N LEU A 207 5.95 13.03 -14.75
CA LEU A 207 6.38 13.68 -13.51
C LEU A 207 7.91 13.64 -13.33
N PRO A 208 8.50 14.53 -12.50
CA PRO A 208 9.95 14.58 -12.31
C PRO A 208 10.51 13.26 -11.76
N ASN A 209 11.59 12.76 -12.39
CA ASN A 209 12.34 11.56 -11.97
C ASN A 209 11.47 10.30 -11.76
N ALA A 210 10.37 10.18 -12.51
CA ALA A 210 9.39 9.12 -12.35
C ALA A 210 9.98 7.72 -12.49
N ARG A 211 9.87 6.93 -11.42
CA ARG A 211 10.11 5.48 -11.39
C ARG A 211 8.79 4.80 -11.11
N PHE A 212 8.10 4.35 -12.15
CA PHE A 212 6.72 3.88 -12.05
C PHE A 212 6.48 2.57 -12.82
N LYS A 213 5.32 1.96 -12.60
CA LYS A 213 4.81 0.86 -13.42
C LYS A 213 3.33 1.10 -13.73
N GLY A 214 2.99 1.02 -15.01
CA GLY A 214 1.59 0.99 -15.46
C GLY A 214 1.00 -0.41 -15.56
N GLY A 215 -0.31 -0.51 -15.39
CA GLY A 215 -1.17 -1.66 -15.66
C GLY A 215 -2.49 -1.22 -16.29
N TRP A 216 -3.10 -2.09 -17.09
CA TRP A 216 -4.38 -1.82 -17.74
C TRP A 216 -5.02 -3.15 -18.17
N GLY A 217 -6.35 -3.13 -18.35
CA GLY A 217 -7.08 -4.27 -18.88
C GLY A 217 -8.58 -4.01 -18.99
N PRO A 218 -9.33 -4.84 -19.72
CA PRO A 218 -10.77 -4.72 -19.81
C PRO A 218 -11.42 -5.24 -18.52
N SER A 219 -12.41 -4.52 -18.01
CA SER A 219 -13.35 -5.01 -16.98
C SER A 219 -14.22 -6.17 -17.51
N VAL A 220 -15.15 -6.67 -16.70
CA VAL A 220 -16.08 -7.76 -17.10
C VAL A 220 -17.07 -7.30 -18.18
N SER A 221 -17.38 -6.00 -18.27
CA SER A 221 -18.19 -5.42 -19.36
C SER A 221 -17.39 -5.07 -20.62
N GLY A 222 -16.07 -5.27 -20.60
CA GLY A 222 -15.17 -5.03 -21.74
C GLY A 222 -14.56 -3.62 -21.80
N GLY A 223 -15.10 -2.65 -21.07
CA GLY A 223 -14.50 -1.32 -20.95
C GLY A 223 -13.20 -1.36 -20.14
N TYR A 224 -12.16 -0.68 -20.62
CA TYR A 224 -10.84 -0.64 -19.99
C TYR A 224 -10.81 0.15 -18.68
N GLU A 225 -9.96 -0.31 -17.77
CA GLU A 225 -9.36 0.49 -16.71
C GLU A 225 -7.87 0.69 -16.99
N VAL A 226 -7.29 1.75 -16.44
CA VAL A 226 -5.85 2.04 -16.46
C VAL A 226 -5.42 2.40 -15.04
N ARG A 227 -4.32 1.83 -14.57
CA ARG A 227 -3.74 2.15 -13.26
C ARG A 227 -2.22 2.29 -13.32
N GLN A 228 -1.65 3.07 -12.42
CA GLN A 228 -0.22 3.29 -12.33
C GLN A 228 0.20 3.48 -10.88
N MET A 229 1.39 3.02 -10.52
CA MET A 229 2.01 3.30 -9.23
C MET A 229 3.50 3.62 -9.41
N GLY A 230 4.06 4.55 -8.63
CA GLY A 230 5.46 4.96 -8.77
C GLY A 230 5.98 5.93 -7.69
N LEU A 231 7.29 6.18 -7.74
CA LEU A 231 7.97 7.26 -7.04
C LEU A 231 8.27 8.39 -8.02
N VAL A 232 8.07 9.64 -7.59
CA VAL A 232 8.43 10.87 -8.33
C VAL A 232 9.15 11.84 -7.39
N SER A 233 9.98 12.75 -7.89
CA SER A 233 10.64 13.74 -7.03
C SER A 233 9.82 15.03 -6.86
N ASN A 234 9.72 15.53 -5.63
CA ASN A 234 9.28 16.89 -5.33
C ASN A 234 10.41 17.93 -5.63
N SER A 235 10.16 19.22 -5.43
CA SER A 235 11.15 20.28 -5.74
C SER A 235 12.40 20.25 -4.84
N ALA A 236 12.31 19.63 -3.66
CA ALA A 236 13.45 19.36 -2.77
C ALA A 236 14.26 18.12 -3.19
N GLY A 237 13.84 17.39 -4.23
CA GLY A 237 14.47 16.16 -4.68
C GLY A 237 14.16 14.94 -3.82
N GLN A 238 13.17 15.02 -2.94
CA GLN A 238 12.69 13.90 -2.14
C GLN A 238 11.64 13.10 -2.92
N ASP A 239 11.56 11.80 -2.67
CA ASP A 239 10.61 10.93 -3.34
C ASP A 239 9.21 11.04 -2.72
N VAL A 240 8.20 11.11 -3.58
CA VAL A 240 6.77 11.09 -3.28
C VAL A 240 6.20 9.83 -3.92
N ALA A 241 5.60 8.97 -3.12
CA ALA A 241 4.90 7.78 -3.60
C ALA A 241 3.51 8.17 -4.10
N LEU A 242 3.17 7.70 -5.30
CA LEU A 242 1.92 7.99 -5.98
C LEU A 242 1.31 6.72 -6.57
N ALA A 243 -0.02 6.65 -6.56
CA ALA A 243 -0.79 5.72 -7.36
C ALA A 243 -2.06 6.38 -7.93
N LEU A 244 -2.56 5.86 -9.06
CA LEU A 244 -3.83 6.25 -9.65
C LEU A 244 -4.52 5.05 -10.31
N VAL A 245 -5.85 5.10 -10.34
CA VAL A 245 -6.73 4.21 -11.11
C VAL A 245 -7.74 5.08 -11.85
N VAL A 246 -7.97 4.84 -13.14
CA VAL A 246 -8.95 5.57 -13.95
C VAL A 246 -9.78 4.61 -14.81
N VAL A 247 -11.09 4.81 -14.81
CA VAL A 247 -12.05 4.01 -15.56
C VAL A 247 -12.90 4.94 -16.44
N PRO A 248 -12.53 5.18 -17.70
CA PRO A 248 -13.24 6.09 -18.61
C PRO A 248 -14.66 5.60 -18.92
N ALA A 249 -15.61 6.53 -18.98
CA ALA A 249 -17.01 6.22 -19.29
C ALA A 249 -17.22 5.64 -20.72
N ASP A 250 -16.31 5.91 -21.66
CA ASP A 250 -16.32 5.30 -23.00
C ASP A 250 -15.67 3.91 -23.06
N GLY A 251 -15.05 3.46 -21.96
CA GLY A 251 -14.37 2.17 -21.86
C GLY A 251 -13.12 2.02 -22.74
N SER A 252 -12.58 3.10 -23.31
CA SER A 252 -11.43 3.06 -24.22
C SER A 252 -10.09 3.22 -23.48
N TYR A 253 -9.08 2.45 -23.91
CA TYR A 253 -7.73 2.57 -23.35
C TYR A 253 -7.11 3.95 -23.64
N GLN A 254 -7.52 4.62 -24.71
CA GLN A 254 -7.05 5.94 -25.11
C GLN A 254 -7.57 7.04 -24.16
N THR A 255 -8.85 7.04 -23.81
CA THR A 255 -9.39 8.00 -22.84
C THR A 255 -8.85 7.73 -21.44
N GLY A 256 -8.62 6.47 -21.07
CA GLY A 256 -7.92 6.12 -19.82
C GLY A 256 -6.49 6.68 -19.73
N GLN A 257 -5.72 6.65 -20.82
CA GLN A 257 -4.41 7.32 -20.88
C GLN A 257 -4.52 8.85 -20.76
N ALA A 258 -5.56 9.46 -21.35
CA ALA A 258 -5.80 10.90 -21.25
C ALA A 258 -6.19 11.32 -19.81
N MET A 259 -7.02 10.54 -19.11
CA MET A 259 -7.35 10.74 -17.70
C MET A 259 -6.11 10.61 -16.80
N ALA A 260 -5.27 9.59 -17.02
CA ALA A 260 -4.01 9.42 -16.28
C ALA A 260 -3.05 10.60 -16.49
N ASN A 261 -2.97 11.17 -17.72
CA ASN A 261 -2.21 12.39 -17.98
C ASN A 261 -2.78 13.59 -17.22
N ALA A 262 -4.11 13.76 -17.17
CA ALA A 262 -4.74 14.86 -16.47
C ALA A 262 -4.51 14.81 -14.94
N VAL A 263 -4.62 13.62 -14.33
CA VAL A 263 -4.26 13.40 -12.92
C VAL A 263 -2.79 13.79 -12.67
N ALA A 264 -1.87 13.35 -13.53
CA ALA A 264 -0.45 13.68 -13.40
C ALA A 264 -0.16 15.17 -13.58
N GLU A 265 -0.83 15.86 -14.52
CA GLU A 265 -0.70 17.31 -14.72
C GLU A 265 -1.09 18.08 -13.44
N GLN A 266 -2.21 17.72 -12.82
CA GLN A 266 -2.63 18.34 -11.55
C GLN A 266 -1.66 18.01 -10.41
N LEU A 267 -1.30 16.74 -10.22
CA LEU A 267 -0.35 16.30 -9.19
C LEU A 267 1.00 17.01 -9.29
N ARG A 268 1.49 17.33 -10.49
CA ARG A 268 2.76 18.05 -10.70
C ARG A 268 2.81 19.37 -9.94
N SER A 269 1.68 20.08 -9.83
CA SER A 269 1.57 21.34 -9.09
C SER A 269 1.52 21.17 -7.56
N GLN A 270 1.34 19.94 -7.08
CA GLN A 270 1.05 19.63 -5.67
C GLN A 270 2.16 18.81 -4.97
N LEU A 271 3.15 18.28 -5.69
CA LEU A 271 4.17 17.35 -5.14
C LEU A 271 4.86 17.83 -3.85
N ASP A 272 5.07 19.14 -3.70
CA ASP A 272 5.71 19.75 -2.53
C ASP A 272 4.82 19.78 -1.26
N GLN A 273 3.53 19.44 -1.41
CA GLN A 273 2.53 19.36 -0.33
C GLN A 273 2.09 17.91 -0.04
N LEU A 274 2.54 16.93 -0.85
CA LEU A 274 2.20 15.53 -0.66
C LEU A 274 3.17 14.84 0.31
N PRO A 275 2.76 13.74 0.96
CA PRO A 275 3.66 12.99 1.83
C PRO A 275 4.90 12.49 1.07
N VAL A 276 6.07 12.76 1.65
CA VAL A 276 7.32 12.13 1.23
C VAL A 276 7.24 10.64 1.55
N ALA A 277 7.76 9.80 0.65
CA ALA A 277 7.83 8.36 0.84
C ALA A 277 8.55 8.00 2.16
N ALA A 278 8.11 6.94 2.82
CA ALA A 278 8.77 6.44 4.03
C ALA A 278 10.22 5.97 3.77
N CYS A 279 10.54 5.63 2.51
CA CYS A 279 11.80 5.09 2.04
C CYS A 279 12.21 5.61 0.65
#